data_AF-A0A349WE81-F1
#
_entry.id   AF-A0A349WE81-F1
#
_cell.length_a   1.000
_cell.length_b   1.000
_cell.length_c   1.000
_cell.angle_alpha   90.00
_cell.angle_beta   90.00
_cell.angle_gamma   90.00
#
_symmetry.space_group_name_H-M   'P 1'
#
loop_
_entity.id
_entity.type
_entity.pdbx_description
1 polymer ?
#
loop_
_entity_poly.entity_id
_entity_poly.type
_entity_poly.pdbx_seq_one_letter_code
_entity_poly.pdbx_strand_id
1 'polypeptide(L)' 'MQYFFYFLLLLPLGVVSANWQQWRGPNASGHAPKGNYPKTWNPKLNIQWKSNLPGRGHSSPVTEGS' A
#
# COMPACT_ATOMS: atom_id res chain seq x y z
N MET A 1 -18.28 42.67 -12.35
CA MET A 1 -17.93 41.47 -13.16
C MET A 1 -16.63 40.91 -12.62
N GLN A 2 -16.72 40.17 -11.52
CA GLN A 2 -15.57 39.78 -10.70
C GLN A 2 -15.63 38.25 -10.58
N TYR A 3 -14.46 37.61 -10.68
CA TYR A 3 -14.20 36.18 -10.49
C TYR A 3 -14.50 35.26 -11.68
N PHE A 4 -13.80 35.46 -12.80
CA PHE A 4 -13.64 34.38 -13.78
C PHE A 4 -12.45 33.51 -13.36
N PHE A 5 -12.79 32.40 -12.68
CA PHE A 5 -12.09 31.12 -12.73
C PHE A 5 -10.56 31.12 -12.56
N TYR A 6 -10.08 31.19 -11.31
CA TYR A 6 -8.84 30.51 -10.94
C TYR A 6 -9.15 29.02 -10.78
N PHE A 7 -9.10 28.24 -11.87
CA PHE A 7 -9.07 26.78 -11.79
C PHE A 7 -7.62 26.37 -11.55
N LEU A 8 -7.20 26.40 -10.29
CA LEU A 8 -5.90 25.90 -9.85
C LEU A 8 -5.83 24.40 -10.18
N LEU A 9 -4.93 24.02 -11.09
CA LEU A 9 -4.71 22.65 -11.49
C LEU A 9 -4.06 21.90 -10.32
N LEU A 10 -4.87 21.19 -9.53
CA LEU A 10 -4.37 20.29 -8.50
C LEU A 10 -3.74 19.08 -9.21
N LEU A 11 -2.43 19.13 -9.43
CA LEU A 11 -1.66 17.94 -9.79
C LEU A 11 -1.75 16.95 -8.62
N PRO A 12 -2.25 15.71 -8.81
CA PRO A 12 -2.17 14.72 -7.77
C PRO A 12 -0.69 14.42 -7.56
N LEU A 13 -0.19 14.75 -6.37
CA LEU A 13 1.09 14.23 -5.92
C LEU A 13 0.96 12.71 -5.92
N GLY A 14 1.63 12.06 -6.88
CA GLY A 14 1.66 10.61 -6.96
C GLY A 14 2.15 10.06 -5.62
N VAL A 15 1.31 9.26 -4.97
CA VAL A 15 1.72 8.55 -3.76
C VAL A 15 2.68 7.47 -4.23
N VAL A 16 3.99 7.71 -4.07
CA VAL A 16 4.99 6.66 -4.29
C VAL A 16 4.82 5.64 -3.17
N SER A 17 4.16 4.53 -3.49
CA SER A 17 4.14 3.37 -2.61
C SER A 17 5.52 2.71 -2.62
N ALA A 18 6.02 2.32 -1.45
CA ALA A 18 7.31 1.65 -1.36
C ALA A 18 7.20 0.21 -1.88
N ASN A 19 7.93 -0.11 -2.94
CA ASN A 19 7.97 -1.45 -3.52
C ASN A 19 8.55 -2.48 -2.52
N TRP A 20 7.99 -3.69 -2.52
CA TRP A 20 8.40 -4.83 -1.70
C TRP A 20 8.54 -6.07 -2.59
N GLN A 21 9.47 -6.02 -3.54
CA GLN A 21 9.61 -6.99 -4.63
C GLN A 21 10.18 -8.36 -4.21
N GLN A 22 10.64 -8.51 -2.96
CA GLN A 22 11.26 -9.75 -2.47
C GLN A 22 10.87 -10.06 -1.04
N TRP A 23 11.18 -11.28 -0.58
CA TRP A 23 10.74 -11.83 0.72
C TRP A 23 11.09 -10.98 1.95
N ARG A 24 12.11 -10.11 1.86
CA ARG A 24 12.57 -9.22 2.93
C ARG A 24 12.55 -7.74 2.55
N GLY A 25 11.80 -7.39 1.52
CA GLY A 25 11.63 -6.03 1.06
C GLY A 25 12.86 -5.47 0.33
N PRO A 26 12.86 -4.16 0.02
CA PRO A 26 13.83 -3.55 -0.88
C PRO A 26 15.28 -3.68 -0.39
N ASN A 27 15.49 -3.67 0.93
CA ASN A 27 16.82 -3.72 1.54
C ASN A 27 17.19 -5.10 2.12
N ALA A 28 16.41 -6.13 1.81
CA ALA A 28 16.61 -7.49 2.34
C ALA A 28 16.63 -7.62 3.88
N SER A 29 16.15 -6.62 4.62
CA SER A 29 16.19 -6.58 6.09
C SER A 29 14.94 -7.14 6.77
N GLY A 30 13.82 -7.26 6.04
CA GLY A 30 12.52 -7.67 6.60
C GLY A 30 11.86 -6.62 7.50
N HIS A 31 12.35 -5.38 7.51
CA HIS A 31 11.80 -4.31 8.33
C HIS A 31 10.98 -3.34 7.47
N ALA A 32 9.70 -3.19 7.82
CA ALA A 32 8.87 -2.13 7.25
C ALA A 32 9.33 -0.75 7.77
N PRO A 33 9.18 0.32 6.97
CA PRO A 33 9.40 1.69 7.45
C PRO A 33 8.55 2.02 8.68
N LYS A 34 8.87 3.11 9.38
CA LYS A 34 8.01 3.59 10.45
C LYS A 34 6.66 4.03 9.88
N GLY A 35 5.56 3.54 10.44
CA GLY A 35 4.21 3.84 9.98
C GLY A 35 3.16 3.60 11.07
N ASN A 36 1.92 4.00 10.77
CA ASN A 36 0.78 3.72 11.65
C ASN A 36 0.08 2.45 11.18
N TYR A 37 0.58 1.30 11.63
CA TYR A 37 0.02 0.00 11.28
C TYR A 37 -1.13 -0.40 12.21
N PRO A 38 -2.21 -0.99 11.69
CA PRO A 38 -3.31 -1.48 12.50
C PRO A 38 -2.83 -2.60 13.45
N LYS A 39 -3.06 -2.40 14.75
CA LYS A 39 -2.61 -3.32 15.82
C LYS A 39 -3.62 -4.42 16.15
N THR A 40 -4.87 -4.26 15.74
CA THR A 40 -5.97 -5.20 16.02
C THR A 40 -6.59 -5.65 14.70
N TRP A 41 -6.87 -6.94 14.57
CA TRP A 41 -7.42 -7.52 13.34
C TRP A 41 -8.38 -8.65 13.68
N ASN A 42 -9.43 -8.80 12.87
CA ASN A 42 -10.31 -9.97 12.89
C ASN A 42 -10.92 -10.17 11.49
N PRO A 43 -11.66 -11.26 11.24
CA PRO A 43 -12.24 -11.54 9.92
C PRO A 43 -13.15 -10.44 9.32
N LYS A 44 -13.55 -9.44 10.12
CA LYS A 44 -14.40 -8.30 9.76
C LYS A 44 -13.77 -6.94 10.01
N LEU A 45 -12.58 -6.85 10.63
CA LEU A 45 -11.95 -5.60 11.05
C LEU A 45 -10.56 -5.46 10.42
N ASN A 46 -10.28 -4.28 9.90
CA ASN A 46 -9.00 -3.89 9.30
C ASN A 46 -8.56 -4.71 8.07
N ILE A 47 -9.37 -5.64 7.56
CA ILE A 47 -9.14 -6.34 6.29
C ILE A 47 -9.64 -5.49 5.12
N GLN A 48 -8.73 -5.02 4.25
CA GLN A 48 -9.09 -4.32 3.01
C GLN A 48 -9.52 -5.29 1.90
N TRP A 49 -8.81 -6.41 1.75
CA TRP A 49 -9.09 -7.41 0.73
C TRP A 49 -8.58 -8.77 1.17
N LYS A 50 -9.10 -9.82 0.53
CA LYS A 50 -8.65 -11.21 0.68
C LYS A 50 -8.85 -11.94 -0.63
N SER A 51 -7.99 -12.91 -0.92
CA SER A 51 -8.11 -13.78 -2.08
C SER A 51 -7.84 -15.23 -1.68
N ASN A 52 -8.54 -16.17 -2.32
CA ASN A 52 -8.26 -17.59 -2.14
C ASN A 52 -7.02 -17.96 -2.97
N LEU A 53 -6.05 -18.61 -2.33
CA LEU A 53 -4.87 -19.14 -3.01
C LEU A 53 -5.03 -20.65 -3.27
N PRO A 54 -4.65 -21.14 -4.46
CA PRO A 54 -4.65 -22.57 -4.73
C PRO A 54 -3.55 -23.27 -3.92
N GLY A 55 -3.85 -24.47 -3.42
CA GLY A 55 -2.88 -25.28 -2.67
C GLY A 55 -2.51 -24.70 -1.30
N ARG A 56 -1.34 -25.09 -0.80
CA ARG A 56 -0.81 -24.62 0.49
C ARG A 56 0.20 -23.49 0.25
N GLY A 57 0.02 -22.37 0.93
CA GLY A 57 0.95 -21.25 0.85
C GLY A 57 2.24 -21.53 1.62
N HIS A 58 3.39 -21.52 0.93
CA HIS A 58 4.73 -21.63 1.54
C HIS A 58 5.58 -20.37 1.33
N SER A 59 5.08 -19.39 0.58
CA SER A 59 5.77 -18.14 0.24
C SER A 59 5.23 -16.94 1.05
N SER A 60 5.95 -15.83 0.97
CA SER A 60 5.48 -14.52 1.43
C SER A 60 4.98 -13.69 0.24
N PRO A 61 3.94 -12.85 0.41
CA PRO A 61 3.53 -11.93 -0.64
C PRO A 61 4.64 -10.90 -0.93
N VAL A 62 4.76 -10.53 -2.20
CA VAL A 62 5.56 -9.40 -2.67
C VAL A 62 4.62 -8.40 -3.33
N THR A 63 4.97 -7.13 -3.26
CA THR A 63 4.15 -6.06 -3.85
C THR A 63 5.02 -5.13 -4.69
N GLU A 64 4.54 -4.83 -5.88
CA GLU A 64 5.03 -3.76 -6.74
C GLU A 64 3.94 -2.68 -6.73
N GLY A 65 4.30 -1.43 -6.49
CA GLY A 65 3.37 -0.29 -6.51
C GLY A 65 3.53 0.53 -7.79
N SER A 66 2.38 0.87 -8.41
CA SER A 66 2.18 1.96 -9.37
C SER A 66 1.93 3.30 -8.66
#